data_AF-A0A3N6EFV6-F1
#
_entry.id   AF-A0A3N6EFV6-F1
#
_cell.length_a   1.000
_cell.length_b   1.000
_cell.length_c   1.000
_cell.angle_alpha   90.00
_cell.angle_beta   90.00
_cell.angle_gamma   90.00
#
_symmetry.space_group_name_H-M   'P 1'
#
loop_
_entity.id
_entity.type
_entity.pdbx_description
1 polymer ?
#
loop_
_entity_poly.entity_id
_entity_poly.type
_entity_poly.pdbx_seq_one_letter_code
_entity_poly.pdbx_strand_id
1 'polypeptide(L)'
;MGRSGGNRYLVLGLGEGLAADLALPPDQDELIAYGPLLSDNGDTWLGTAALLRAPNPDTARAALPPDRYADIEVHDWEFGRRR
;
A
#
# COMPACT_ATOMS: atom_id res chain seq x y z
N MET A 1 -1.92 -18.46 21.99
CA MET A 1 -2.34 -17.17 22.57
C MET A 1 -2.38 -16.15 21.43
N GLY A 2 -3.55 -15.55 21.19
CA GLY A 2 -3.78 -14.40 20.30
C GLY A 2 -3.34 -14.53 18.84
N ARG A 3 -4.26 -14.86 17.94
CA ARG A 3 -4.09 -14.47 16.53
C ARG A 3 -3.96 -12.95 16.54
N SER A 4 -2.78 -12.41 16.23
CA SER A 4 -2.63 -10.99 15.93
C SER A 4 -3.40 -10.72 14.64
N GLY A 5 -4.72 -10.60 14.76
CA GLY A 5 -5.55 -10.00 13.73
C GLY A 5 -5.25 -8.51 13.73
N GLY A 6 -4.03 -8.16 13.29
CA GLY A 6 -3.64 -6.77 13.11
C GLY A 6 -4.64 -6.09 12.18
N ASN A 7 -4.90 -4.82 12.46
CA ASN A 7 -5.71 -3.99 11.58
C ASN A 7 -5.08 -4.03 10.19
N ARG A 8 -5.93 -4.09 9.18
CA ARG A 8 -5.51 -4.16 7.78
C ARG A 8 -5.58 -2.77 7.22
N TYR A 9 -4.53 -2.38 6.52
CA TYR A 9 -4.42 -1.06 5.95
C TYR A 9 -4.09 -1.16 4.48
N LEU A 10 -4.87 -0.45 3.68
CA LEU A 10 -4.55 -0.18 2.28
C LEU A 10 -3.75 1.12 2.24
N VAL A 11 -2.51 1.03 1.81
CA VAL A 11 -1.60 2.15 1.65
C VAL A 11 -1.43 2.41 0.15
N LEU A 12 -1.69 3.64 -0.27
CA LEU A 12 -1.57 4.07 -1.66
C LEU A 12 -0.45 5.11 -1.72
N GLY A 13 0.67 4.77 -2.33
CA GLY A 13 1.72 5.73 -2.65
C GLY A 13 1.47 6.29 -4.04
N LEU A 14 1.04 7.54 -4.13
CA LEU A 14 0.78 8.23 -5.39
C LEU A 14 2.06 8.92 -5.88
N GLY A 15 2.39 8.71 -7.15
CA GLY A 15 3.58 9.29 -7.76
C GLY A 15 3.42 9.45 -9.26
N GLU A 16 3.93 10.57 -9.78
CA GLU A 16 3.97 10.84 -11.21
C GLU A 16 5.38 10.45 -11.72
N GLY A 17 5.51 9.42 -12.55
CA GLY A 17 6.83 9.01 -13.07
C GLY A 17 6.88 7.66 -13.78
N LEU A 18 8.10 7.25 -14.15
CA LEU A 18 8.38 5.87 -14.58
C LEU A 18 8.11 4.95 -13.39
N ALA A 19 7.32 3.89 -13.58
CA ALA A 19 6.99 2.90 -12.55
C ALA A 19 8.19 2.65 -11.66
N ALA A 20 8.20 3.31 -10.49
CA ALA A 20 9.36 3.33 -9.65
C ALA A 20 9.58 1.87 -9.26
N ASP A 21 10.68 1.31 -9.78
CA ASP A 21 11.11 -0.06 -9.61
C ASP A 21 10.47 -0.68 -8.37
N LEU A 22 9.61 -1.69 -8.60
CA LEU A 22 8.75 -2.43 -7.65
C LEU A 22 9.60 -3.14 -6.59
N ALA A 23 10.47 -2.40 -5.92
CA ALA A 23 11.26 -2.83 -4.80
C ALA A 23 10.26 -3.13 -3.70
N LEU A 24 10.01 -4.43 -3.53
CA LEU A 24 9.17 -4.94 -2.46
C LEU A 24 9.68 -4.35 -1.15
N PRO A 25 8.79 -3.80 -0.32
CA PRO A 25 9.19 -3.30 0.98
C PRO A 25 9.83 -4.45 1.78
N PRO A 26 10.82 -4.15 2.64
CA PRO A 26 11.54 -5.18 3.40
C PRO A 26 10.62 -6.01 4.30
N ASP A 27 9.49 -5.45 4.74
CA ASP A 27 8.48 -6.08 5.61
C ASP A 27 7.43 -6.91 4.85
N GLN A 28 7.88 -7.87 4.04
CA GLN A 28 6.99 -8.73 3.23
C GLN A 28 6.13 -9.70 4.06
N ASP A 29 6.49 -9.96 5.32
CA ASP A 29 5.80 -10.94 6.18
C ASP A 29 4.37 -10.48 6.56
N GLU A 30 4.16 -9.16 6.64
CA GLU A 30 2.86 -8.55 6.94
C GLU A 30 2.11 -8.10 5.67
N LEU A 31 2.77 -8.16 4.50
CA LEU A 31 2.24 -7.76 3.21
C LEU A 31 1.24 -8.81 2.68
N ILE A 32 0.03 -8.39 2.37
CA ILE A 32 -1.05 -9.23 1.82
C ILE A 32 -1.08 -9.12 0.29
N ALA A 33 -0.96 -7.90 -0.23
CA ALA A 33 -0.94 -7.63 -1.66
C ALA A 33 -0.10 -6.38 -1.95
N TYR A 34 0.52 -6.35 -3.11
CA TYR A 34 1.30 -5.21 -3.57
C TYR A 34 1.22 -5.14 -5.09
N GLY A 35 0.98 -3.96 -5.64
CA GLY A 35 0.89 -3.80 -7.08
C GLY A 35 0.81 -2.36 -7.53
N PRO A 36 1.07 -2.11 -8.83
CA PRO A 36 0.98 -0.78 -9.41
C PRO A 36 -0.49 -0.32 -9.50
N LEU A 37 -0.70 0.96 -9.22
CA LEU A 37 -1.90 1.69 -9.57
C LEU A 37 -1.69 2.26 -10.97
N LEU A 38 -2.52 1.82 -11.90
CA LEU A 38 -2.56 2.35 -13.25
C LEU A 38 -3.82 3.20 -13.39
N SER A 39 -3.75 4.22 -14.24
CA SER A 39 -4.94 4.91 -14.71
C SER A 39 -5.89 3.93 -15.40
N ASP A 40 -7.15 4.33 -15.57
CA ASP A 40 -8.19 3.58 -16.31
C ASP A 40 -7.73 3.13 -17.71
N ASN A 41 -6.85 3.91 -18.35
CA ASN A 41 -6.26 3.61 -19.65
C ASN A 41 -5.18 2.50 -19.62
N GLY A 42 -4.72 2.09 -18.43
CA GLY A 42 -3.67 1.07 -18.24
C GLY A 42 -2.26 1.49 -18.67
N ASP A 43 -2.08 2.68 -19.24
CA ASP A 43 -0.80 3.14 -19.81
C ASP A 43 -0.06 4.09 -18.86
N THR A 44 -0.81 4.84 -18.05
CA THR A 44 -0.25 5.79 -17.09
C THR A 44 -0.10 5.15 -15.71
N TRP A 45 1.13 5.13 -15.20
CA TRP A 45 1.39 4.76 -13.81
C TRP A 45 1.02 5.93 -12.89
N LEU A 46 0.17 5.65 -11.90
CA LEU A 46 -0.29 6.61 -10.91
C LEU A 46 0.37 6.40 -9.54
N GLY A 47 0.99 5.24 -9.32
CA GLY A 47 1.62 4.91 -8.04
C GLY A 47 1.56 3.43 -7.69
N THR A 48 1.62 3.13 -6.40
CA THR A 48 1.66 1.76 -5.88
C THR A 48 0.66 1.57 -4.76
N ALA A 49 -0.11 0.49 -4.82
CA ALA A 49 -0.95 0.04 -3.73
C ALA A 49 -0.28 -1.10 -2.97
N ALA A 50 -0.20 -0.95 -1.65
CA ALA A 50 0.26 -1.97 -0.72
C ALA A 50 -0.86 -2.25 0.30
N LEU A 51 -1.31 -3.49 0.37
CA LEU A 51 -2.22 -3.97 1.40
C LEU A 51 -1.39 -4.78 2.40
N LEU A 52 -1.36 -4.34 3.65
CA LEU A 52 -0.62 -5.02 4.72
C LEU A 52 -1.39 -5.03 6.03
N ARG A 53 -0.95 -5.87 6.96
CA ARG A 53 -1.33 -5.81 8.36
C ARG A 53 -0.37 -4.88 9.10
N ALA A 54 -0.90 -4.06 10.00
CA ALA A 54 -0.08 -3.25 10.87
C ALA A 54 -0.80 -2.98 12.19
N PRO A 55 -0.07 -2.68 13.27
CA PRO A 55 -0.68 -2.28 14.54
C PRO A 55 -1.32 -0.89 14.49
N ASN A 56 -0.90 -0.01 13.57
CA ASN A 56 -1.36 1.37 13.44
C ASN A 56 -1.12 1.90 12.01
N PRO A 57 -1.84 2.95 11.58
CA PRO A 57 -1.72 3.50 10.24
C PRO A 57 -0.35 4.12 9.95
N ASP A 58 0.35 4.69 10.94
CA ASP A 58 1.70 5.24 10.76
C ASP A 58 2.73 4.16 10.40
N THR A 59 2.60 2.98 11.01
CA THR A 59 3.43 1.80 10.70
C THR A 59 3.11 1.28 9.31
N ALA A 60 1.83 1.29 8.94
CA ALA A 60 1.42 0.95 7.58
C ALA A 60 2.01 1.94 6.55
N ARG A 61 1.94 3.25 6.83
CA ARG A 61 2.52 4.30 5.99
C ARG A 61 4.02 4.08 5.77
N ALA A 62 4.74 3.74 6.84
CA ALA A 62 6.19 3.53 6.80
C ALA A 62 6.61 2.35 5.90
N ALA A 63 5.68 1.45 5.55
CA ALA A 63 5.96 0.39 4.58
C ALA A 63 6.22 0.94 3.17
N LEU A 64 5.70 2.13 2.83
CA LEU A 64 6.06 2.83 1.60
C LEU A 64 7.04 3.97 1.92
N PRO A 65 8.21 4.02 1.26
CA PRO A 65 9.18 5.09 1.48
C PRO A 65 8.62 6.46 1.02
N PRO A 66 8.45 7.45 1.91
CA PRO A 66 7.85 8.75 1.55
C PRO A 66 8.67 9.54 0.52
N ASP A 67 9.99 9.35 0.47
CA ASP A 67 10.86 9.98 -0.54
C ASP A 67 10.58 9.52 -1.98
N ARG A 68 9.91 8.38 -2.18
CA ARG A 68 9.62 7.81 -3.50
C ARG A 68 8.26 8.23 -4.08
N TYR A 69 7.37 8.76 -3.26
CA TYR A 69 5.99 9.06 -3.64
C TYR A 69 5.70 10.54 -3.37
N ALA A 70 4.97 11.18 -4.29
CA ALA A 70 4.56 12.56 -4.12
C ALA A 70 3.56 12.70 -2.98
N ASP A 71 2.71 11.68 -2.80
CA ASP A 71 1.79 11.58 -1.68
C ASP A 71 1.63 10.11 -1.25
N ILE A 72 1.30 9.90 0.04
CA ILE A 72 0.96 8.57 0.54
C ILE A 72 -0.35 8.69 1.31
N GLU A 73 -1.33 7.88 0.93
CA GLU A 73 -2.61 7.76 1.61
C GLU A 73 -2.71 6.42 2.35
N VAL A 74 -3.29 6.43 3.55
CA VAL A 74 -3.50 5.22 4.35
C VAL A 74 -4.99 5.10 4.67
N HIS A 75 -5.58 3.98 4.28
CA HIS A 75 -6.98 3.67 4.51
C HIS A 75 -7.12 2.40 5.34
N ASP A 76 -8.06 2.40 6.29
CA ASP A 76 -8.45 1.19 7.00
C ASP A 76 -9.16 0.23 6.03
N TRP A 77 -8.62 -0.96 5.86
CA TRP A 77 -9.08 -1.95 4.89
C TRP A 77 -9.91 -3.04 5.55
N GLU A 78 -11.21 -3.03 5.24
CA GLU A 78 -12.13 -4.10 5.59
C GLU A 78 -12.43 -4.95 4.35
N PHE A 79 -12.15 -6.26 4.44
CA PHE A 79 -12.42 -7.19 3.34
C PHE A 79 -13.93 -7.24 3.05
N GLY A 80 -14.38 -6.54 2.01
CA GLY A 80 -15.75 -6.64 1.50
C GLY A 80 -16.69 -5.48 1.79
N ARG A 81 -16.30 -4.21 1.59
CA ARG A 81 -17.30 -3.17 1.32
C ARG A 81 -17.65 -3.10 -0.16
N ARG A 82 -18.54 -4.01 -0.59
CA ARG A 82 -19.56 -3.65 -1.58
C ARG A 82 -20.74 -3.08 -0.79
N ARG A 83 -20.89 -1.76 -0.77
CA ARG A 83 -22.19 -1.13 -0.50
C ARG A 83 -22.42 -0.04 -1.50
#